data_AF-A0A380E373-F1
#
_entry.id   AF-A0A380E373-F1
#
_cell.length_a   1.000
_cell.length_b   1.000
_cell.length_c   1.000
_cell.angle_alpha   90.00
_cell.angle_beta   90.00
_cell.angle_gamma   90.00
#
_symmetry.space_group_name_H-M   'P 1'
#
loop_
_entity.id
_entity.type
_entity.pdbx_description
1 polymer ?
#
loop_
_entity_poly.entity_id
_entity_poly.type
_entity_poly.pdbx_seq_one_letter_code
_entity_poly.pdbx_strand_id
1 'polypeptide(L)' 'MAIVDLVVIPVGTEGPSVSKYIADIQKKLQEYKAMGKIDFQLTPMNTLIEGELSDVLEVVASDT' A
#
# COMPACT_ATOMS: atom_id res chain seq x y z
N MET A 1 -8.09 2.94 -15.42
CA MET A 1 -6.69 2.64 -15.03
C MET A 1 -5.93 3.88 -14.55
N ALA A 2 -5.60 3.89 -13.26
CA ALA A 2 -4.81 4.91 -12.59
C ALA A 2 -3.54 4.27 -12.02
N ILE A 3 -2.47 5.07 -11.92
CA ILE A 3 -1.23 4.70 -11.23
C ILE A 3 -1.07 5.68 -10.07
N VAL A 4 -0.86 5.15 -8.87
CA VAL A 4 -0.75 5.93 -7.64
C VAL A 4 0.58 5.62 -6.96
N ASP A 5 1.23 6.69 -6.51
CA ASP A 5 2.41 6.64 -5.65
C ASP A 5 1.97 6.75 -4.19
N LEU A 6 2.17 5.68 -3.41
CA LEU A 6 1.75 5.59 -2.01
C LEU A 6 2.98 5.59 -1.08
N VAL A 7 2.98 6.54 -0.14
CA VAL A 7 3.95 6.62 0.96
C VAL A 7 3.19 6.64 2.28
N VAL A 8 3.42 5.64 3.13
CA VAL A 8 2.82 5.55 4.46
C VAL A 8 3.88 5.86 5.52
N ILE A 9 3.63 6.90 6.32
CA ILE A 9 4.52 7.33 7.40
C ILE A 9 3.77 7.14 8.72
N PRO A 10 4.06 6.08 9.49
CA PRO A 10 3.40 5.89 10.78
C PRO A 10 3.89 6.96 11.76
N VAL A 11 2.94 7.58 12.47
CA VAL A 11 3.21 8.62 13.48
C VAL A 11 2.97 8.03 14.87
N GLY A 12 3.84 8.35 15.83
CA GLY A 12 3.71 7.87 17.21
C GLY A 12 4.27 6.46 17.47
N THR A 13 5.20 5.98 16.64
CA THR A 13 5.91 4.72 16.88
C THR A 13 6.92 4.85 18.02
N GLU A 14 7.11 3.79 18.81
CA GLU A 14 8.04 3.77 19.95
C GLU A 14 9.53 3.83 19.54
N GLY A 15 9.83 3.80 18.24
CA GLY A 15 11.19 3.89 17.71
C GLY A 15 11.23 4.20 16.21
N PRO A 16 12.45 4.34 15.63
CA PRO A 16 12.64 4.72 14.23
C PRO A 16 12.35 3.59 13.23
N SER A 17 12.20 2.36 13.72
CA SER A 17 11.91 1.22 12.86
C SER A 17 10.43 1.17 12.51
N VAL A 18 10.13 1.29 11.22
CA VAL A 18 8.77 1.24 10.67
C VAL A 18 8.50 -0.01 9.83
N SER A 19 9.49 -0.91 9.73
CA SER A 19 9.44 -2.07 8.83
C SER A 19 8.28 -3.02 9.10
N LYS A 20 7.83 -3.13 10.36
CA LYS A 20 6.67 -3.94 10.72
C LYS A 20 5.38 -3.43 10.05
N TYR A 21 5.15 -2.11 10.11
CA TYR A 21 3.98 -1.47 9.50
C TYR A 21 4.01 -1.64 7.98
N ILE A 22 5.17 -1.43 7.36
CA ILE A 22 5.34 -1.65 5.92
C ILE A 22 5.05 -3.10 5.55
N ALA A 23 5.57 -4.09 6.30
CA ALA A 23 5.34 -5.51 6.02
C ALA A 23 3.85 -5.89 6.09
N ASP A 24 3.09 -5.31 7.01
CA ASP A 24 1.66 -5.59 7.14
C ASP A 24 0.85 -4.96 6.00
N ILE A 25 1.21 -3.75 5.55
CA ILE A 25 0.63 -3.14 4.35
C ILE A 25 0.91 -3.99 3.10
N GLN A 26 2.14 -4.48 2.94
CA GLN A 26 2.52 -5.31 1.79
C GLN A 26 1.72 -6.62 1.74
N LYS A 27 1.39 -7.23 2.90
CA LYS A 27 0.51 -8.42 2.94
C LYS A 27 -0.90 -8.10 2.44
N LYS A 28 -1.50 -6.99 2.90
CA LYS A 28 -2.81 -6.56 2.40
C LYS A 28 -2.78 -6.34 0.89
N LEU A 29 -1.77 -5.66 0.36
CA LEU A 29 -1.63 -5.43 -1.08
C LEU A 29 -1.52 -6.75 -1.88
N GLN A 30 -0.88 -7.78 -1.33
CA GLN A 30 -0.85 -9.11 -1.94
C GLN A 30 -2.24 -9.75 -2.03
N GLU A 31 -3.12 -9.55 -1.04
CA GLU A 31 -4.50 -10.06 -1.08
C GLU A 31 -5.29 -9.40 -2.22
N TYR A 32 -5.21 -8.08 -2.37
CA TYR A 32 -5.86 -7.36 -3.47
C TYR A 32 -5.30 -7.76 -4.85
N LYS A 33 -3.98 -8.00 -4.93
CA LYS A 33 -3.35 -8.52 -6.15
C LYS A 33 -3.81 -9.94 -6.49
N ALA A 34 -3.97 -10.81 -5.49
CA ALA A 34 -4.48 -12.17 -5.68
C ALA A 34 -5.95 -12.19 -6.15
N MET A 35 -6.74 -11.17 -5.78
CA MET A 35 -8.10 -10.96 -6.29
C MET A 35 -8.13 -10.40 -7.71
N GLY A 36 -6.98 -10.01 -8.27
CA GLY A 36 -6.88 -9.39 -9.60
C GLY A 36 -7.38 -7.95 -9.66
N LYS A 37 -7.51 -7.28 -8.52
CA LYS A 37 -8.00 -5.88 -8.43
C LYS A 37 -6.92 -4.86 -8.78
N ILE A 38 -5.69 -5.09 -8.31
CA ILE A 38 -4.57 -4.18 -8.46
C ILE A 38 -3.28 -4.94 -8.81
N ASP A 39 -2.33 -4.24 -9.41
CA ASP A 39 -0.92 -4.61 -9.36
C ASP A 39 -0.14 -3.60 -8.51
N PHE A 40 0.99 -4.00 -7.96
CA PHE A 40 1.82 -3.12 -7.16
C PHE A 40 3.31 -3.46 -7.23
N GLN A 41 4.13 -2.44 -7.00
CA GLN A 41 5.58 -2.55 -6.95
C GLN A 41 6.13 -1.75 -5.75
N LEU A 42 6.80 -2.45 -4.84
CA LEU A 42 7.55 -1.82 -3.76
C LEU A 42 8.88 -1.28 -4.28
N THR A 43 9.19 -0.03 -3.94
CA THR A 43 10.49 0.60 -4.17
C THR A 43 11.10 1.01 -2.82
N PRO A 44 12.39 1.40 -2.77
CA PRO A 44 13.01 1.88 -1.54
C PRO A 44 12.33 3.13 -0.94
N MET A 45 11.62 3.92 -1.75
CA MET A 45 11.03 5.20 -1.35
C MET A 45 9.51 5.14 -1.15
N ASN A 46 8.83 4.25 -1.87
CA ASN A 46 7.37 4.22 -1.95
C ASN A 46 6.83 2.87 -2.43
N THR A 47 5.51 2.75 -2.54
CA THR A 47 4.85 1.65 -3.26
C THR A 47 4.02 2.22 -4.40
N LEU A 48 4.29 1.76 -5.61
CA LEU A 48 3.48 2.06 -6.79
C LEU A 48 2.30 1.08 -6.84
N ILE A 49 1.10 1.58 -7.08
CA ILE A 49 -0.12 0.78 -7.23
C ILE A 49 -0.78 1.13 -8.56
N GLU A 50 -1.14 0.12 -9.34
CA GLU A 50 -1.83 0.24 -10.62
C GLU A 50 -3.15 -0.52 -10.57
N GLY A 51 -4.24 0.10 -11.04
CA GLY A 51 -5.55 -0.54 -11.07
C GLY A 51 -6.66 0.42 -11.47
N GLU A 52 -7.91 0.00 -11.27
CA GLU A 52 -9.04 0.91 -11.41
C GLU A 52 -9.13 1.87 -10.22
N LEU A 53 -9.52 3.12 -10.49
CA LEU A 53 -9.47 4.19 -9.48
C LEU A 53 -10.26 3.84 -8.22
N SER A 54 -11.41 3.16 -8.36
CA SER A 54 -12.22 2.69 -7.24
C SER A 54 -11.48 1.66 -6.38
N ASP A 55 -10.78 0.71 -7.00
CA ASP A 55 -10.04 -0.33 -6.28
C ASP A 55 -8.82 0.25 -5.57
N VAL A 56 -8.10 1.17 -6.23
CA VAL A 56 -6.93 1.83 -5.62
C VAL A 56 -7.36 2.72 -4.44
N LEU A 57 -8.49 3.42 -4.54
CA LEU A 57 -9.03 4.21 -3.43
C LEU A 57 -9.55 3.32 -2.29
N GLU A 58 -10.16 2.17 -2.59
CA GLU A 58 -10.58 1.19 -1.57
C GLU A 58 -9.38 0.73 -0.74
N VAL A 59 -8.26 0.40 -1.40
CA VAL A 59 -7.01 -0.02 -0.75
C VAL A 59 -6.47 1.04 0.21
N VAL A 60 -6.48 2.31 -0.20
CA VAL A 60 -5.93 3.42 0.62
C VAL A 60 -6.90 3.86 1.72
N ALA A 61 -8.20 3.94 1.42
CA ALA A 61 -9.21 4.38 2.39
C ALA A 61 -9.45 3.36 3.51
N SER A 62 -9.19 2.08 3.26
CA SER A 62 -9.36 1.01 4.26
C SER A 62 -8.31 1.02 5.39
N ASP A 63 -7.26 1.84 5.26
CA ASP A 63 -6.19 2.01 6.27
C ASP A 63 -6.21 3.39 6.96
N THR A 64 -7.30 4.16 6.81
CA THR A 64 -7.56 5.42 7.55
C THR A 64 -8.53 5.18 8.71
#